data_AF-A0A9D4PKC6-F1
#
_entry.id   AF-A0A9D4PKC6-F1
#
_cell.length_a   1.000
_cell.length_b   1.000
_cell.length_c   1.000
_cell.angle_alpha   90.00
_cell.angle_beta   90.00
_cell.angle_gamma   90.00
#
_symmetry.space_group_name_H-M   'P 1'
#
loop_
_entity.id
_entity.type
_entity.pdbx_description
1 polymer ?
#
loop_
_entity_poly.entity_id
_entity_poly.type
_entity_poly.pdbx_seq_one_letter_code
_entity_poly.pdbx_strand_id
1 'polypeptide(L)'
;MITHAYVRYEDDRRCAVVEIGDADIGSGLQISTSAWRRIQSHPKDSMFVKDLLTAVWSPAALLGRSLQGKHCPRFPDCPRKAPLSPWKVSVIRECYKERLEKKGLVAELMPGALKQMNRFIVEKLSDIERMSKRAAKELP
;
A
#
# COMPACT_ATOMS: atom_id res chain seq x y z
N MET A 1 -5.75 -32.42 10.40
CA MET A 1 -6.15 -31.04 10.03
C MET A 1 -4.88 -30.26 9.76
N ILE A 2 -4.63 -29.87 8.51
CA ILE A 2 -3.40 -29.16 8.15
C ILE A 2 -3.63 -27.68 8.44
N THR A 3 -3.20 -27.22 9.62
CA THR A 3 -3.02 -25.80 9.92
C THR A 3 -1.90 -25.30 9.02
N HIS A 4 -2.26 -24.70 7.89
CA HIS A 4 -1.28 -24.04 7.04
C HIS A 4 -0.75 -22.83 7.83
N ALA A 5 0.50 -22.92 8.27
CA ALA A 5 1.19 -21.84 8.96
C ALA A 5 1.53 -20.74 7.93
N TYR A 6 0.76 -19.66 7.94
CA TYR A 6 1.03 -18.48 7.13
C TYR A 6 1.80 -17.43 7.93
N VAL A 7 2.50 -16.56 7.21
CA VAL A 7 3.44 -15.57 7.77
C VAL A 7 2.85 -14.18 7.58
N ARG A 8 2.58 -13.46 8.68
CA ARG A 8 2.14 -12.06 8.60
C ARG A 8 3.35 -11.15 8.42
N TYR A 9 3.27 -10.21 7.48
CA TYR A 9 4.35 -9.24 7.20
C TYR A 9 3.95 -7.82 7.60
N GLU A 10 4.23 -7.42 8.83
CA GLU A 10 4.08 -6.02 9.24
C GLU A 10 5.36 -5.24 8.96
N ASP A 11 5.25 -4.14 8.21
CA ASP A 11 6.36 -3.20 8.02
C ASP A 11 7.67 -3.84 7.54
N ASP A 12 7.54 -4.87 6.69
CA ASP A 12 8.62 -5.68 6.10
C ASP A 12 9.32 -6.63 7.10
N ARG A 13 8.82 -6.72 8.33
CA ARG A 13 9.24 -7.69 9.35
C ARG A 13 8.33 -8.91 9.32
N ARG A 14 8.93 -10.08 9.54
CA ARG A 14 8.24 -11.37 9.63
C ARG A 14 7.64 -11.50 11.03
N CYS A 15 6.31 -11.47 11.15
CA CYS A 15 5.59 -11.66 12.41
C CYS A 15 4.85 -13.00 12.37
N ALA A 16 5.08 -13.87 13.36
CA ALA A 16 4.65 -15.28 13.32
C ALA A 16 3.28 -15.57 13.97
N VAL A 17 2.41 -14.57 14.13
CA VAL A 17 1.08 -14.78 14.73
C VAL A 17 0.01 -14.25 13.79
N VAL A 18 -0.77 -15.16 13.22
CA VAL A 18 -1.94 -14.87 12.38
C VAL A 18 -3.18 -15.05 13.25
N GLU A 19 -3.90 -13.96 13.52
CA GLU A 19 -5.15 -14.04 14.28
C GLU A 19 -6.32 -14.48 13.39
N ILE A 20 -7.36 -15.04 14.03
CA ILE A 20 -8.63 -15.42 13.40
C ILE A 20 -9.36 -14.14 12.99
N GLY A 21 -8.99 -13.60 11.83
CA GLY A 21 -9.46 -12.28 11.42
C GLY A 21 -8.70 -11.69 10.24
N ASP A 22 -7.60 -12.29 9.80
CA ASP A 22 -6.80 -11.78 8.68
C ASP A 22 -7.20 -12.43 7.34
N ALA A 23 -7.32 -11.61 6.30
CA ALA A 23 -7.57 -12.01 4.91
C ALA A 23 -6.26 -11.99 4.12
N ASP A 24 -5.97 -13.07 3.39
CA ASP A 24 -4.86 -13.12 2.42
C ASP A 24 -5.27 -12.35 1.16
N ILE A 25 -4.46 -11.34 0.81
CA ILE A 25 -4.64 -10.50 -0.39
C ILE A 25 -3.66 -10.87 -1.51
N GLY A 26 -2.81 -11.88 -1.31
CA GLY A 26 -1.90 -12.43 -2.31
C GLY A 26 -0.48 -12.62 -1.80
N SER A 27 0.19 -13.68 -2.28
CA SER A 27 1.59 -14.01 -1.92
C SER A 27 1.84 -14.17 -0.41
N GLY A 28 0.82 -14.59 0.35
CA GLY A 28 0.88 -14.72 1.82
C GLY A 28 0.87 -13.37 2.54
N LEU A 29 0.57 -12.27 1.85
CA LEU A 29 0.39 -10.97 2.48
C LEU A 29 -1.02 -10.89 3.06
N GLN A 30 -1.10 -10.63 4.35
CA GLN A 30 -2.37 -10.61 5.07
C GLN A 30 -2.67 -9.23 5.63
N ILE A 31 -3.95 -8.86 5.61
CA ILE A 31 -4.49 -7.66 6.25
C ILE A 31 -5.76 -8.03 7.01
N SER A 32 -6.22 -7.19 7.94
CA SER A 32 -7.45 -7.51 8.67
C SER A 32 -8.66 -7.63 7.73
N THR A 33 -9.52 -8.62 7.95
CA THR A 33 -10.70 -8.92 7.14
C THR A 33 -11.68 -7.74 7.14
N SER A 34 -11.82 -7.05 8.28
CA SER A 34 -12.66 -5.85 8.39
C SER A 34 -12.11 -4.70 7.54
N ALA A 35 -10.80 -4.47 7.56
CA ALA A 35 -10.17 -3.50 6.67
C ALA A 35 -10.34 -3.91 5.21
N TRP A 36 -10.14 -5.18 4.87
CA TRP A 36 -10.28 -5.66 3.50
C TRP A 36 -11.69 -5.46 2.95
N ARG A 37 -12.73 -5.79 3.73
CA ARG A 37 -14.13 -5.54 3.35
C ARG A 37 -14.39 -4.05 3.13
N ARG A 38 -13.93 -3.21 4.05
CA ARG A 38 -14.05 -1.75 3.95
C ARG A 38 -13.35 -1.21 2.71
N ILE A 39 -12.14 -1.67 2.43
CA ILE A 39 -11.35 -1.27 1.25
C ILE A 39 -12.09 -1.63 -0.03
N GLN A 40 -12.58 -2.87 -0.14
CA GLN A 40 -13.32 -3.34 -1.31
C GLN A 40 -14.56 -2.49 -1.60
N SER A 41 -15.26 -2.02 -0.55
CA SER A 41 -16.45 -1.17 -0.67
C SER A 41 -16.20 0.26 -1.14
N HIS A 42 -14.95 0.73 -1.24
CA HIS A 42 -14.69 2.08 -1.72
C HIS A 42 -15.20 2.25 -3.16
N PRO A 43 -15.89 3.35 -3.51
CA PRO A 43 -16.32 3.59 -4.89
C PRO A 43 -15.16 4.05 -5.78
N LYS A 44 -14.30 4.91 -5.24
CA LYS A 44 -13.18 5.55 -5.95
C LYS A 44 -11.92 4.70 -5.86
N ASP A 45 -11.19 4.61 -6.97
CA ASP A 45 -9.95 3.84 -7.04
C ASP A 45 -8.81 4.47 -6.24
N SER A 46 -8.77 5.80 -6.17
CA SER A 46 -7.82 6.50 -5.31
C SER A 46 -8.00 6.10 -3.85
N MET A 47 -9.23 6.00 -3.35
CA MET A 47 -9.50 5.56 -1.99
C MET A 47 -9.11 4.09 -1.78
N PHE A 48 -9.49 3.22 -2.72
CA PHE A 48 -9.12 1.81 -2.69
C PHE A 48 -7.59 1.61 -2.55
N VAL A 49 -6.81 2.22 -3.45
CA VAL A 49 -5.35 2.08 -3.46
C VAL A 49 -4.70 2.70 -2.23
N LYS A 50 -5.15 3.89 -1.81
CA LYS A 50 -4.56 4.61 -0.67
C LYS A 50 -4.85 3.92 0.67
N ASP A 51 -6.04 3.35 0.83
CA ASP A 51 -6.38 2.63 2.06
C ASP A 51 -5.76 1.24 2.09
N LEU A 52 -5.68 0.55 0.94
CA LEU A 52 -4.93 -0.71 0.82
C LEU A 52 -3.46 -0.52 1.15
N LEU A 53 -2.83 0.57 0.69
CA LEU A 53 -1.46 0.91 1.04
C LEU A 53 -1.26 1.01 2.57
N THR A 54 -2.17 1.68 3.27
CA THR A 54 -2.11 1.83 4.74
C THR A 54 -2.57 0.59 5.52
N ALA A 55 -3.20 -0.38 4.87
CA ALA A 55 -3.48 -1.69 5.46
C ALA A 55 -2.27 -2.62 5.36
N VAL A 56 -1.44 -2.46 4.33
CA VAL A 56 -0.22 -3.27 4.11
C VAL A 56 0.99 -2.74 4.87
N TRP A 57 1.07 -1.42 5.07
CA TRP A 57 2.10 -0.77 5.87
C TRP A 57 1.48 0.16 6.89
N SER A 58 2.05 0.20 8.09
CA SER A 58 1.69 1.23 9.06
C SER A 58 2.07 2.62 8.52
N PRO A 59 1.33 3.69 8.89
CA PRO A 59 1.72 5.06 8.54
C PRO A 59 3.15 5.40 8.97
N ALA A 60 3.61 4.86 10.10
CA ALA A 60 4.97 5.03 10.59
C ALA A 60 6.00 4.40 9.64
N ALA A 61 5.73 3.19 9.12
CA ALA A 61 6.64 2.54 8.18
C ALA A 61 6.66 3.16 6.78
N LEU A 62 5.61 3.91 6.42
CA LEU A 62 5.54 4.67 5.16
C LEU A 62 6.31 6.00 5.22
N LEU A 63 6.58 6.54 6.42
CA LEU A 63 7.35 7.77 6.57
C LEU A 63 8.77 7.61 6.04
N GLY A 64 9.23 8.60 5.28
CA GLY A 64 10.58 8.59 4.70
C GLY A 64 10.77 7.55 3.58
N ARG A 65 9.69 6.93 3.10
CA ARG A 65 9.71 6.02 1.95
C ARG A 65 9.24 6.69 0.66
N SER A 66 9.64 6.11 -0.45
CA SER A 66 9.19 6.49 -1.80
C SER A 66 8.81 5.25 -2.58
N LEU A 67 8.08 5.40 -3.68
CA LEU A 67 7.64 4.27 -4.48
C LEU A 67 8.82 3.43 -5.02
N GLN A 68 9.89 4.08 -5.50
CA GLN A 68 11.01 3.41 -6.20
C GLN A 68 12.40 3.74 -5.63
N GLY A 69 12.51 4.56 -4.59
CA GLY A 69 13.82 5.01 -4.07
C GLY A 69 14.56 5.99 -4.99
N LYS A 70 13.91 6.47 -6.06
CA LYS A 70 14.51 7.40 -7.01
C LYS A 70 14.68 8.78 -6.38
N HIS A 71 15.84 9.36 -6.65
CA HIS A 71 16.16 10.71 -6.21
C HIS A 71 15.26 11.73 -6.91
N CYS A 72 14.76 12.74 -6.18
CA CYS A 72 13.95 13.80 -6.80
C CYS A 72 14.87 14.77 -7.55
N PRO A 73 14.74 14.94 -8.88
CA PRO A 73 15.62 15.85 -9.63
C PRO A 73 15.54 17.31 -9.16
N ARG A 74 14.40 17.70 -8.57
CA ARG A 74 14.16 19.05 -8.06
C ARG A 74 14.89 19.36 -6.74
N PHE A 75 15.30 18.34 -5.99
CA PHE A 75 15.88 18.49 -4.65
C PHE A 75 17.14 17.64 -4.49
N PRO A 76 18.21 17.85 -5.30
CA PRO A 76 19.43 17.03 -5.38
C PRO A 76 20.09 16.73 -4.02
N ASP A 77 19.96 17.65 -3.07
CA ASP A 77 20.63 17.59 -1.77
C ASP A 77 19.80 16.90 -0.68
N CYS A 78 18.55 16.53 -0.98
CA CYS A 78 17.72 15.80 -0.03
C CYS A 78 18.14 14.34 0.07
N PRO A 79 18.14 13.75 1.28
CA PRO A 79 18.48 12.35 1.45
C PRO A 79 17.54 11.44 0.66
N ARG A 80 18.09 10.36 0.10
CA ARG A 80 17.32 9.36 -0.64
C ARG A 80 16.36 8.64 0.31
N LYS A 81 15.08 8.63 -0.07
CA LYS A 81 14.04 7.87 0.63
C LYS A 81 14.15 6.38 0.31
N ALA A 82 13.94 5.52 1.30
CA ALA A 82 13.92 4.08 1.06
C ALA A 82 12.76 3.69 0.12
N PRO A 83 12.92 2.70 -0.78
CA PRO A 83 11.81 2.23 -1.60
C PRO A 83 10.75 1.48 -0.76
N LEU A 84 9.53 1.40 -1.29
CA LEU A 84 8.56 0.39 -0.86
C LEU A 84 9.02 -1.00 -1.29
N SER A 85 8.71 -2.01 -0.50
CA SER A 85 9.02 -3.41 -0.83
C SER A 85 8.39 -3.81 -2.17
N PRO A 86 9.19 -4.14 -3.21
CA PRO A 86 8.66 -4.37 -4.56
C PRO A 86 7.62 -5.48 -4.63
N TRP A 87 7.78 -6.54 -3.84
CA TRP A 87 6.85 -7.67 -3.79
C TRP A 87 5.48 -7.27 -3.22
N LYS A 88 5.44 -6.50 -2.13
CA LYS A 88 4.18 -5.96 -1.58
C LYS A 88 3.49 -4.99 -2.55
N VAL A 89 4.28 -4.16 -3.23
CA VAL A 89 3.74 -3.28 -4.30
C VAL A 89 3.16 -4.12 -5.45
N SER A 90 3.75 -5.27 -5.75
CA SER A 90 3.20 -6.21 -6.72
C SER A 90 1.86 -6.80 -6.27
N VAL A 91 1.72 -7.17 -5.00
CA VAL A 91 0.44 -7.65 -4.46
C VAL A 91 -0.65 -6.58 -4.59
N ILE A 92 -0.35 -5.33 -4.20
CA ILE A 92 -1.31 -4.21 -4.39
C ILE A 92 -1.68 -4.03 -5.87
N ARG A 93 -0.70 -4.19 -6.78
CA ARG A 93 -0.93 -4.10 -8.22
C ARG A 93 -1.91 -5.16 -8.70
N GLU A 94 -1.73 -6.42 -8.30
CA GLU A 94 -2.64 -7.50 -8.65
C GLU A 94 -4.05 -7.28 -8.06
N CYS A 95 -4.16 -6.89 -6.78
CA CYS A 95 -5.45 -6.54 -6.19
C CYS A 95 -6.18 -5.44 -6.97
N TYR A 96 -5.44 -4.42 -7.43
CA TYR A 96 -6.02 -3.33 -8.19
C TYR A 96 -6.41 -3.76 -9.61
N LYS A 97 -5.60 -4.60 -10.25
CA LYS A 97 -5.91 -5.20 -11.55
C LYS A 97 -7.20 -6.02 -11.49
N GLU A 98 -7.32 -6.94 -10.54
CA GLU A 98 -8.53 -7.75 -10.34
C GLU A 98 -9.78 -6.87 -10.13
N ARG A 99 -9.64 -5.78 -9.38
CA ARG A 99 -10.73 -4.83 -9.16
C ARG A 99 -11.16 -4.15 -10.46
N LEU A 100 -10.21 -3.74 -11.30
CA LEU A 100 -10.51 -3.09 -12.57
C LEU A 100 -11.15 -4.06 -13.56
N GLU A 101 -10.70 -5.31 -13.59
CA GLU A 101 -11.31 -6.38 -14.38
C GLU A 101 -12.76 -6.63 -13.94
N LYS A 102 -13.02 -6.69 -12.62
CA LYS A 102 -14.39 -6.80 -12.06
C LYS A 102 -15.27 -5.60 -12.41
N LYS A 103 -14.68 -4.43 -12.64
CA LYS A 103 -15.38 -3.23 -13.13
C LYS A 103 -15.58 -3.22 -14.65
N GLY A 104 -15.11 -4.24 -15.36
CA GLY A 104 -15.23 -4.35 -16.82
C GLY A 104 -14.21 -3.49 -17.59
N LEU A 105 -13.10 -3.09 -16.96
CA LEU A 105 -12.04 -2.38 -17.68
C LEU A 105 -11.38 -3.33 -18.69
N VAL A 106 -11.32 -2.90 -19.95
CA VAL A 106 -10.66 -3.67 -21.02
C VAL A 106 -9.14 -3.70 -20.83
N ALA A 107 -8.52 -4.81 -21.23
CA ALA A 107 -7.08 -5.05 -21.03
C ALA A 107 -6.18 -3.96 -21.63
N GLU A 108 -6.59 -3.36 -22.75
CA GLU A 108 -5.83 -2.28 -23.43
C GLU A 108 -5.69 -1.01 -22.59
N LEU A 109 -6.67 -0.71 -21.72
CA LEU A 109 -6.63 0.45 -20.83
C LEU A 109 -5.90 0.17 -19.50
N MET A 110 -5.58 -1.10 -19.23
CA MET A 110 -4.94 -1.54 -17.99
C MET A 110 -3.60 -0.83 -17.72
N PRO A 111 -2.67 -0.66 -18.68
CA PRO A 111 -1.39 0.01 -18.41
C PRO A 111 -1.58 1.47 -17.95
N GLY A 112 -2.57 2.17 -18.51
CA GLY A 112 -2.92 3.54 -18.12
C GLY A 112 -3.45 3.61 -16.69
N ALA A 113 -4.35 2.69 -16.33
CA ALA A 113 -4.90 2.59 -14.98
C ALA A 113 -3.82 2.22 -13.95
N LEU A 114 -2.92 1.29 -14.26
CA LEU A 114 -1.80 0.92 -13.39
C LEU A 114 -0.79 2.08 -13.22
N LYS A 115 -0.60 2.94 -14.22
CA LYS A 115 0.17 4.17 -14.06
C LYS A 115 -0.51 5.13 -13.07
N GLN A 116 -1.83 5.16 -13.04
CA GLN A 116 -2.61 5.96 -12.09
C GLN A 116 -2.48 5.44 -10.65
N MET A 117 -2.38 4.12 -10.46
CA MET A 117 -2.08 3.51 -9.16
C MET A 117 -0.78 4.08 -8.57
N ASN A 118 0.30 4.16 -9.36
CA ASN A 118 1.57 4.73 -8.90
C ASN A 118 1.41 6.18 -8.42
N ARG A 119 0.59 6.97 -9.13
CA ARG A 119 0.26 8.34 -8.72
C ARG A 119 -0.46 8.36 -7.36
N PHE A 120 -1.48 7.51 -7.16
CA PHE A 120 -2.20 7.45 -5.89
C PHE A 120 -1.29 7.08 -4.71
N ILE A 121 -0.34 6.16 -4.91
CA ILE A 121 0.64 5.79 -3.90
C ILE A 121 1.54 6.99 -3.55
N VAL A 122 2.11 7.66 -4.55
CA VAL A 122 2.99 8.83 -4.34
C VAL A 122 2.25 9.98 -3.64
N GLU A 123 1.00 10.23 -4.02
CA GLU A 123 0.15 11.21 -3.33
C GLU A 123 -0.02 10.85 -1.85
N LYS A 124 -0.35 9.59 -1.54
CA LYS A 124 -0.56 9.15 -0.14
C LYS A 124 0.71 9.22 0.69
N LEU A 125 1.86 8.85 0.14
CA LEU A 125 3.15 9.01 0.79
C LEU A 125 3.43 10.48 1.13
N SER A 126 3.13 11.38 0.19
CA SER A 126 3.27 12.83 0.40
C SER A 126 2.30 13.35 1.46
N ASP A 127 1.06 12.86 1.49
CA ASP A 127 0.06 13.22 2.49
C ASP A 127 0.49 12.77 3.89
N ILE A 128 1.02 11.55 4.04
CA ILE A 128 1.56 11.03 5.31
C ILE A 128 2.69 11.93 5.82
N GLU A 129 3.62 12.34 4.96
CA GLU A 129 4.71 13.26 5.35
C GLU A 129 4.19 14.63 5.78
N ARG A 130 3.19 15.18 5.08
CA ARG A 130 2.56 16.45 5.46
C ARG A 130 1.85 16.35 6.79
N MET A 131 1.11 15.26 7.02
CA MET A 131 0.40 15.02 8.28
C MET A 131 1.38 14.87 9.44
N SER A 132 2.47 14.13 9.25
CA SER A 132 3.52 13.97 10.27
C SER A 132 4.20 15.31 10.62
N LYS A 133 4.53 16.14 9.63
CA LYS A 133 5.11 17.47 9.88
C LYS A 133 4.15 18.41 10.62
N ARG A 134 2.85 18.33 10.34
CA ARG A 134 1.82 19.11 11.06
C ARG A 134 1.72 18.65 12.51
N ALA A 135 1.60 17.35 12.74
CA ALA A 135 1.56 16.77 14.08
C ALA A 135 2.81 17.14 14.90
N ALA A 136 4.00 17.15 14.29
CA ALA A 136 5.23 17.55 14.95
C ALA A 136 5.27 19.04 15.34
N LYS A 137 4.57 19.91 14.61
CA LYS A 137 4.49 21.35 14.89
C LYS A 137 3.47 21.69 16.00
N GLU A 138 2.49 20.82 16.20
CA GLU A 138 1.42 20.97 17.20
C GLU A 138 1.78 20.38 18.58
N LEU A 139 2.97 19.78 18.71
CA LEU A 139 3.52 19.38 20.01
C LEU A 139 4.04 20.62 20.76
N PRO A 140 3.61 20.86 22.01
CA PRO A 140 4.02 22.03 22.81
C PRO A 140 5.48 22.00 23.24
#